data_AF-A0A3M0ED33-F1
#
_entry.id   AF-A0A3M0ED33-F1
#
_cell.length_a   1.000
_cell.length_b   1.000
_cell.length_c   1.000
_cell.angle_alpha   90.00
_cell.angle_beta   90.00
_cell.angle_gamma   90.00
#
_symmetry.space_group_name_H-M   'P 1'
#
loop_
_entity.id
_entity.type
_entity.pdbx_description
1 polymer ?
#
loop_
_entity_poly.entity_id
_entity_poly.type
_entity_poly.pdbx_seq_one_letter_code
_entity_poly.pdbx_strand_id
1 'polypeptide(L)'
;MKRLPRTLLSLVIAAASATGGHATSLLNYVGECVPFARAASGIQIYGNAWTWWEQADGKYERTHKPKEGAVIVFAKTARLPMGHVAVVSRVVEKRVVMLTHANWSRQNGERGHAEQDVTLFDVSPRNDWSDVKVWYKDVDGLGGGVYPVYGFIYGHTHAAPELTSRNPDYVGALIDAYVPVSGKPIAR
;
A
#
# COMPACT_ATOMS: atom_id res chain seq x y z
N MET A 1 22.70 -17.44 75.91
CA MET A 1 23.01 -16.27 75.05
C MET A 1 23.38 -16.77 73.65
N LYS A 2 22.44 -16.80 72.69
CA LYS A 2 22.72 -17.15 71.29
C LYS A 2 22.11 -16.06 70.42
N ARG A 3 22.96 -15.36 69.67
CA ARG A 3 22.61 -14.21 68.82
C ARG A 3 21.95 -14.71 67.52
N LEU A 4 20.79 -14.18 67.16
CA LEU A 4 20.19 -14.38 65.83
C LEU A 4 20.89 -13.44 64.82
N PRO A 5 21.28 -13.92 63.63
CA PRO A 5 21.68 -13.03 62.55
C PRO A 5 20.44 -12.49 61.83
N ARG A 6 20.36 -11.17 61.69
CA ARG A 6 19.39 -10.48 60.84
C ARG A 6 19.86 -10.59 59.40
N THR A 7 19.23 -11.44 58.60
CA THR A 7 19.42 -11.46 57.15
C THR A 7 18.50 -10.41 56.53
N LEU A 8 19.09 -9.31 56.06
CA LEU A 8 18.41 -8.30 55.24
C LEU A 8 18.23 -8.85 53.82
N LEU A 9 16.97 -9.07 53.41
CA LEU A 9 16.61 -9.45 52.06
C LEU A 9 16.43 -8.18 51.22
N SER A 10 17.45 -7.84 50.43
CA SER A 10 17.36 -6.73 49.46
C SER A 10 16.60 -7.18 48.23
N LEU A 11 15.38 -6.66 48.04
CA LEU A 11 14.57 -6.86 46.85
C LEU A 11 15.08 -5.92 45.74
N VAL A 12 15.84 -6.47 44.77
CA VAL A 12 16.22 -5.74 43.55
C VAL A 12 15.06 -5.84 42.56
N ILE A 13 14.29 -4.76 42.40
CA ILE A 13 13.31 -4.63 41.33
C ILE A 13 14.07 -4.20 40.06
N ALA A 14 14.34 -5.16 39.17
CA ALA A 14 14.85 -4.87 37.84
C ALA A 14 13.71 -4.30 36.99
N ALA A 15 13.68 -2.99 36.80
CA ALA A 15 12.79 -2.33 35.83
C ALA A 15 13.29 -2.65 34.41
N ALA A 16 12.71 -3.68 33.78
CA ALA A 16 12.90 -3.94 32.37
C ALA A 16 12.28 -2.78 31.57
N SER A 17 13.12 -1.84 31.13
CA SER A 17 12.73 -0.81 30.18
C SER A 17 12.54 -1.49 28.83
N ALA A 18 11.29 -1.82 28.48
CA ALA A 18 10.94 -2.24 27.13
C ALA A 18 11.18 -1.04 26.20
N THR A 19 12.33 -1.01 25.53
CA THR A 19 12.58 -0.10 24.43
C THR A 19 11.65 -0.53 23.29
N GLY A 20 10.47 0.09 23.22
CA GLY A 20 9.61 0.00 22.05
C GLY A 20 10.41 0.50 20.84
N GLY A 21 10.92 -0.42 20.04
CA GLY A 21 11.56 -0.11 18.77
C GLY A 21 10.61 0.77 17.98
N HIS A 22 11.05 1.98 17.63
CA HIS A 22 10.26 2.87 16.81
C HIS A 22 10.17 2.19 15.44
N ALA A 23 9.01 1.66 15.10
CA ALA A 23 8.77 1.14 13.77
C ALA A 23 9.01 2.29 12.79
N THR A 24 9.95 2.12 11.86
CA THR A 24 10.17 3.11 10.80
C THR A 24 8.86 3.30 10.05
N SER A 25 8.45 4.55 9.86
CA SER A 25 7.25 4.88 9.10
C SER A 25 7.25 4.20 7.74
N LEU A 26 6.10 3.66 7.36
CA LEU A 26 5.85 3.05 6.05
C LEU A 26 6.13 4.06 4.93
N LEU A 27 5.90 5.35 5.18
CA LEU A 27 6.08 6.42 4.20
C LEU A 27 7.56 6.78 3.95
N ASN A 28 8.46 6.39 4.85
CA ASN A 28 9.91 6.55 4.65
C ASN A 28 10.52 5.38 3.87
N TYR A 29 9.71 4.42 3.42
CA TYR A 29 10.18 3.26 2.68
C TYR A 29 10.75 3.67 1.32
N VAL A 30 11.94 3.13 1.01
CA VAL A 30 12.58 3.21 -0.31
C VAL A 30 12.95 1.80 -0.74
N GLY A 31 12.34 1.30 -1.80
CA GLY A 31 12.59 -0.03 -2.31
C GLY A 31 11.50 -0.53 -3.24
N GLU A 32 11.24 -1.83 -3.22
CA GLU A 32 10.31 -2.51 -4.13
C GLU A 32 8.86 -2.53 -3.61
N CYS A 33 7.90 -2.69 -4.52
CA CYS A 33 6.48 -2.72 -4.17
C CYS A 33 6.08 -3.94 -3.32
N VAL A 34 6.75 -5.08 -3.52
CA VAL A 34 6.43 -6.35 -2.84
C VAL A 34 6.75 -6.29 -1.35
N PRO A 35 7.97 -5.95 -0.88
CA PRO A 35 8.23 -5.82 0.56
C PRO A 35 7.37 -4.74 1.21
N PHE A 36 7.13 -3.62 0.51
CA PHE A 36 6.21 -2.59 0.98
C PHE A 36 4.80 -3.14 1.22
N ALA A 37 4.22 -3.80 0.21
CA ALA A 37 2.85 -4.32 0.29
C ALA A 37 2.70 -5.36 1.41
N ARG A 38 3.73 -6.18 1.66
CA ARG A 38 3.75 -7.11 2.79
C ARG A 38 3.72 -6.38 4.13
N ALA A 39 4.56 -5.35 4.30
CA ALA A 39 4.58 -4.55 5.52
C ALA A 39 3.26 -3.80 5.74
N ALA A 40 2.65 -3.29 4.66
CA ALA A 40 1.43 -2.50 4.70
C ALA A 40 0.15 -3.33 4.90
N SER A 41 0.07 -4.55 4.34
CA SER A 41 -1.14 -5.39 4.38
C SER A 41 -1.05 -6.60 5.32
N GLY A 42 0.16 -6.95 5.76
CA GLY A 42 0.45 -8.17 6.52
C GLY A 42 0.44 -9.47 5.70
N ILE A 43 0.15 -9.42 4.39
CA ILE A 43 0.25 -10.58 3.49
C ILE A 43 1.70 -11.07 3.41
N GLN A 44 1.90 -12.39 3.48
CA GLN A 44 3.20 -13.05 3.45
C GLN A 44 3.44 -13.81 2.14
N ILE A 45 3.30 -13.13 1.01
CA ILE A 45 3.59 -13.64 -0.34
C ILE A 45 4.87 -12.96 -0.86
N TYR A 46 5.69 -13.69 -1.62
CA TYR A 46 7.03 -13.24 -2.04
C TYR A 46 7.27 -13.48 -3.54
N GLY A 47 8.36 -12.92 -4.05
CA GLY A 47 8.72 -13.00 -5.46
C GLY A 47 8.01 -11.94 -6.30
N ASN A 48 7.94 -12.17 -7.61
CA ASN A 48 7.43 -11.19 -8.57
C ASN A 48 5.98 -10.86 -8.29
N ALA A 49 5.62 -9.58 -8.34
CA ALA A 49 4.30 -9.08 -7.99
C ALA A 49 3.17 -9.78 -8.76
N TRP A 50 3.32 -10.00 -10.07
CA TRP A 50 2.27 -10.67 -10.87
C TRP A 50 1.97 -12.11 -10.41
N THR A 51 2.91 -12.80 -9.76
CA THR A 51 2.72 -14.18 -9.30
C THR A 51 1.88 -14.26 -8.03
N TRP A 52 1.64 -13.12 -7.35
CA TRP A 52 0.89 -13.11 -6.10
C TRP A 52 -0.55 -13.61 -6.27
N TRP A 53 -1.15 -13.40 -7.44
CA TRP A 53 -2.51 -13.85 -7.71
C TRP A 53 -2.66 -15.37 -7.57
N GLU A 54 -1.77 -16.14 -8.19
CA GLU A 54 -1.80 -17.61 -8.07
C GLU A 54 -1.32 -18.07 -6.70
N GLN A 55 -0.30 -17.42 -6.12
CA GLN A 55 0.22 -17.79 -4.80
C GLN A 55 -0.78 -17.57 -3.66
N ALA A 56 -1.72 -16.64 -3.84
CA ALA A 56 -2.77 -16.35 -2.87
C ALA A 56 -3.84 -17.44 -2.81
N ASP A 57 -3.98 -18.24 -3.86
CA ASP A 57 -5.01 -19.27 -3.93
C ASP A 57 -4.91 -20.26 -2.77
N GLY A 58 -6.05 -20.52 -2.12
CA GLY A 58 -6.14 -21.37 -0.92
C GLY A 58 -5.48 -20.81 0.36
N LYS A 59 -4.83 -19.62 0.32
CA LYS A 59 -4.16 -19.01 1.49
C LYS A 59 -4.76 -17.67 1.90
N TYR A 60 -5.19 -16.88 0.93
CA TYR A 60 -5.81 -15.57 1.10
C TYR A 60 -7.04 -15.47 0.21
N GLU A 61 -8.03 -14.68 0.61
CA GLU A 61 -9.23 -14.47 -0.21
C GLU A 61 -8.84 -13.66 -1.46
N ARG A 62 -9.18 -14.19 -2.64
CA ARG A 62 -9.08 -13.50 -3.92
C ARG A 62 -10.45 -12.94 -4.30
N THR A 63 -10.49 -11.69 -4.74
CA THR A 63 -11.73 -11.02 -5.12
C THR A 63 -11.49 -10.02 -6.23
N HIS A 64 -12.55 -9.64 -6.94
CA HIS A 64 -12.53 -8.55 -7.93
C HIS A 64 -13.18 -7.27 -7.39
N LYS A 65 -13.57 -7.26 -6.10
CA LYS A 65 -14.14 -6.10 -5.44
C LYS A 65 -13.09 -5.46 -4.52
N PRO A 66 -12.77 -4.17 -4.67
CA PRO A 66 -11.81 -3.53 -3.78
C PRO A 66 -12.36 -3.45 -2.36
N LYS A 67 -11.44 -3.56 -1.39
CA LYS A 67 -11.67 -3.35 0.04
C LYS A 67 -10.45 -2.61 0.60
N GLU A 68 -10.63 -1.74 1.58
CA GLU A 68 -9.50 -1.11 2.27
C GLU A 68 -8.57 -2.17 2.87
N GLY A 69 -7.27 -1.97 2.72
CA GLY A 69 -6.22 -2.93 3.12
C GLY A 69 -5.99 -4.09 2.15
N ALA A 70 -6.86 -4.29 1.14
CA ALA A 70 -6.62 -5.33 0.13
C ALA A 70 -5.46 -4.95 -0.80
N VAL A 71 -4.73 -5.95 -1.26
CA VAL A 71 -3.62 -5.78 -2.21
C VAL A 71 -4.13 -5.99 -3.62
N ILE A 72 -4.11 -4.96 -4.45
CA ILE A 72 -4.36 -5.08 -5.89
C ILE A 72 -3.14 -5.70 -6.58
N VAL A 73 -3.37 -6.62 -7.53
CA VAL A 73 -2.31 -7.31 -8.28
C VAL A 73 -2.38 -6.93 -9.75
N PHE A 74 -1.42 -6.12 -10.20
CA PHE A 74 -1.26 -5.76 -11.61
C PHE A 74 -0.63 -6.91 -12.39
N ALA A 75 -1.19 -7.19 -13.56
CA ALA A 75 -0.72 -8.26 -14.42
C ALA A 75 0.63 -7.93 -15.08
N LYS A 76 1.33 -8.97 -15.49
CA LYS A 76 2.59 -8.83 -16.23
C LYS A 76 2.30 -8.28 -17.62
N THR A 77 3.00 -7.22 -18.00
CA THR A 77 2.95 -6.65 -19.36
C THR A 77 4.35 -6.32 -19.85
N ALA A 78 4.51 -5.91 -21.11
CA ALA A 78 5.80 -5.47 -21.63
C ALA A 78 6.35 -4.25 -20.87
N ARG A 79 5.48 -3.35 -20.38
CA ARG A 79 5.87 -2.16 -19.59
C ARG A 79 6.02 -2.46 -18.10
N LEU A 80 5.44 -3.58 -17.64
CA LEU A 80 5.44 -4.01 -16.25
C LEU A 80 5.82 -5.50 -16.16
N PRO A 81 7.08 -5.85 -16.48
CA PRO A 81 7.50 -7.25 -16.66
C PRO A 81 7.49 -8.06 -15.36
N MET A 82 7.53 -7.39 -14.21
CA MET A 82 7.46 -8.00 -12.89
C MET A 82 6.05 -7.92 -12.28
N GLY A 83 5.08 -7.35 -12.99
CA GLY A 83 3.80 -6.93 -12.41
C GLY A 83 4.00 -5.78 -11.41
N HIS A 84 2.96 -5.49 -10.65
CA HIS A 84 3.01 -4.56 -9.52
C HIS A 84 1.98 -4.97 -8.48
N VAL A 85 2.23 -4.60 -7.22
CA VAL A 85 1.25 -4.72 -6.14
C VAL A 85 1.16 -3.40 -5.40
N ALA A 86 -0.05 -3.06 -4.98
CA ALA A 86 -0.34 -1.86 -4.22
C ALA A 86 -1.44 -2.16 -3.19
N VAL A 87 -1.51 -1.40 -2.11
CA VAL A 87 -2.51 -1.63 -1.06
C VAL A 87 -3.58 -0.56 -1.16
N VAL A 88 -4.85 -0.97 -1.18
CA VAL A 88 -6.00 -0.06 -1.25
C VAL A 88 -6.11 0.70 0.05
N SER A 89 -5.82 2.01 0.05
CA SER A 89 -5.94 2.86 1.22
C SER A 89 -7.38 3.33 1.44
N ARG A 90 -8.11 3.60 0.35
CA ARG A 90 -9.52 4.02 0.37
C ARG A 90 -10.31 3.45 -0.79
N VAL A 91 -11.58 3.12 -0.51
CA VAL A 91 -12.59 2.93 -1.56
C VAL A 91 -13.39 4.22 -1.66
N VAL A 92 -13.17 5.01 -2.73
CA VAL A 92 -13.79 6.33 -2.91
C VAL A 92 -15.20 6.15 -3.47
N GLU A 93 -15.32 5.40 -4.56
CA GLU A 93 -16.60 4.97 -5.13
C GLU A 93 -16.43 3.68 -5.94
N LYS A 94 -17.44 3.30 -6.72
CA LYS A 94 -17.49 2.05 -7.49
C LYS A 94 -16.34 1.88 -8.48
N ARG A 95 -15.81 2.96 -9.07
CA ARG A 95 -14.70 2.96 -10.03
C ARG A 95 -13.43 3.66 -9.54
N VAL A 96 -13.45 4.29 -8.37
CA VAL A 96 -12.30 5.03 -7.86
C VAL A 96 -11.89 4.50 -6.50
N VAL A 97 -10.62 4.14 -6.39
CA VAL A 97 -9.95 3.81 -5.14
C VAL A 97 -8.69 4.64 -5.01
N MET A 98 -8.15 4.73 -3.80
CA MET A 98 -6.81 5.25 -3.56
C MET A 98 -5.90 4.11 -3.14
N LEU A 99 -4.63 4.21 -3.51
CA LEU A 99 -3.60 3.23 -3.26
C LEU A 99 -2.46 3.85 -2.47
N THR A 100 -1.86 3.03 -1.60
CA THR A 100 -0.58 3.33 -0.99
C THR A 100 0.39 2.22 -1.38
N HIS A 101 1.52 2.60 -1.98
CA HIS A 101 2.46 1.69 -2.63
C HIS A 101 3.85 2.32 -2.74
N ALA A 102 4.83 1.52 -3.18
CA ALA A 102 6.18 1.98 -3.46
C ALA A 102 6.62 1.59 -4.88
N ASN A 103 7.65 2.25 -5.39
CA ASN A 103 8.32 1.96 -6.67
C ASN A 103 7.47 2.19 -7.95
N TRP A 104 6.49 3.07 -7.92
CA TRP A 104 5.70 3.37 -9.12
C TRP A 104 6.25 4.57 -9.90
N SER A 105 6.24 5.77 -9.32
CA SER A 105 6.76 7.00 -9.95
C SER A 105 8.27 7.19 -9.73
N ARG A 106 8.84 8.19 -10.42
CA ARG A 106 10.19 8.69 -10.19
C ARG A 106 10.14 10.03 -9.45
N GLN A 107 10.44 10.06 -8.15
CA GLN A 107 10.51 11.30 -7.40
C GLN A 107 11.91 11.89 -7.50
N ASN A 108 12.05 13.10 -8.05
CA ASN A 108 13.35 13.77 -8.26
C ASN A 108 14.37 12.91 -9.06
N GLY A 109 13.89 12.07 -9.97
CA GLY A 109 14.71 11.15 -10.77
C GLY A 109 14.94 9.78 -10.13
N GLU A 110 14.60 9.59 -8.86
CA GLU A 110 14.79 8.35 -8.12
C GLU A 110 13.51 7.51 -8.04
N ARG A 111 13.66 6.18 -8.08
CA ARG A 111 12.58 5.21 -7.91
C ARG A 111 12.58 4.64 -6.50
N GLY A 112 11.44 4.04 -6.12
CA GLY A 112 11.34 3.20 -4.93
C GLY A 112 10.67 3.86 -3.73
N HIS A 113 10.41 5.15 -3.78
CA HIS A 113 9.71 5.87 -2.72
C HIS A 113 8.28 5.36 -2.54
N ALA A 114 7.81 5.41 -1.30
CA ALA A 114 6.41 5.25 -0.98
C ALA A 114 5.59 6.47 -1.44
N GLU A 115 4.40 6.21 -1.97
CA GLU A 115 3.38 7.19 -2.34
C GLU A 115 2.09 6.79 -1.62
N GLN A 116 1.45 7.76 -0.97
CA GLN A 116 0.26 7.56 -0.14
C GLN A 116 -0.97 8.13 -0.85
N ASP A 117 -2.08 7.40 -0.78
CA ASP A 117 -3.40 7.82 -1.29
C ASP A 117 -3.42 8.19 -2.79
N VAL A 118 -2.65 7.48 -3.62
CA VAL A 118 -2.59 7.63 -5.08
C VAL A 118 -3.89 7.17 -5.74
N THR A 119 -4.51 8.03 -6.56
CA THR A 119 -5.75 7.71 -7.28
C THR A 119 -5.58 6.54 -8.26
N LEU A 120 -6.52 5.60 -8.21
CA LEU A 120 -6.68 4.52 -9.19
C LEU A 120 -8.11 4.54 -9.72
N PHE A 121 -8.25 4.52 -11.04
CA PHE A 121 -9.53 4.56 -11.73
C PHE A 121 -9.76 3.32 -12.59
N ASP A 122 -10.91 2.66 -12.41
CA ASP A 122 -11.39 1.56 -13.23
C ASP A 122 -11.95 2.06 -14.57
N VAL A 123 -11.21 1.75 -15.64
CA VAL A 123 -11.58 2.04 -17.03
C VAL A 123 -12.13 0.83 -17.76
N SER A 124 -12.35 -0.29 -17.06
CA SER A 124 -12.94 -1.49 -17.64
C SER A 124 -14.35 -1.19 -18.18
N PRO A 125 -14.73 -1.78 -19.33
CA PRO A 125 -16.08 -1.63 -19.88
C PRO A 125 -17.17 -2.16 -18.93
N ARG A 126 -16.83 -3.14 -18.09
CA ARG A 126 -17.79 -3.87 -17.24
C ARG A 126 -17.82 -3.43 -15.78
N ASN A 127 -16.99 -2.46 -15.39
CA ASN A 127 -16.85 -2.04 -13.99
C ASN A 127 -16.44 -3.21 -13.07
N ASP A 128 -15.48 -4.00 -13.54
CA ASP A 128 -14.99 -5.22 -12.90
C ASP A 128 -13.52 -5.14 -12.52
N TRP A 129 -12.92 -3.94 -12.59
CA TRP A 129 -11.52 -3.67 -12.26
C TRP A 129 -10.51 -4.41 -13.13
N SER A 130 -10.90 -4.97 -14.28
CA SER A 130 -9.98 -5.68 -15.18
C SER A 130 -8.90 -4.78 -15.77
N ASP A 131 -9.21 -3.49 -15.94
CA ASP A 131 -8.37 -2.50 -16.60
C ASP A 131 -8.42 -1.18 -15.85
N VAL A 132 -7.26 -0.68 -15.43
CA VAL A 132 -7.16 0.50 -14.57
C VAL A 132 -6.18 1.53 -15.09
N LYS A 133 -6.39 2.79 -14.72
CA LYS A 133 -5.40 3.87 -14.85
C LYS A 133 -4.94 4.29 -13.46
N VAL A 134 -3.64 4.50 -13.33
CA VAL A 134 -3.00 4.93 -12.09
C VAL A 134 -2.59 6.40 -12.24
N TRP A 135 -2.95 7.24 -11.29
CA TRP A 135 -2.38 8.57 -11.15
C TRP A 135 -0.94 8.44 -10.67
N TYR A 136 -0.04 9.34 -11.07
CA TYR A 136 1.26 9.44 -10.42
C TYR A 136 1.88 10.82 -10.62
N LYS A 137 2.72 11.23 -9.67
CA LYS A 137 3.26 12.60 -9.56
C LYS A 137 3.92 13.17 -10.83
N ASP A 138 4.54 12.31 -11.64
CA ASP A 138 5.28 12.71 -12.84
C ASP A 138 4.37 12.96 -14.06
N VAL A 139 3.09 12.67 -13.92
CA VAL A 139 2.08 13.00 -14.91
C VAL A 139 1.09 13.95 -14.28
N ASP A 140 0.81 14.97 -15.05
CA ASP A 140 -0.30 15.87 -14.91
C ASP A 140 -1.62 15.07 -15.03
N GLY A 141 -2.03 14.39 -13.94
CA GLY A 141 -3.27 13.62 -13.84
C GLY A 141 -3.11 12.09 -13.92
N LEU A 142 -4.18 11.37 -14.27
CA LEU A 142 -4.08 9.92 -14.52
C LEU A 142 -3.08 9.65 -15.65
N GLY A 143 -2.15 8.73 -15.43
CA GLY A 143 -1.17 8.34 -16.46
C GLY A 143 -1.84 7.86 -17.75
N GLY A 144 -1.12 8.02 -18.86
CA GLY A 144 -1.63 7.62 -20.18
C GLY A 144 -1.81 6.11 -20.37
N GLY A 145 -1.20 5.28 -19.52
CA GLY A 145 -1.24 3.82 -19.60
C GLY A 145 -2.48 3.20 -18.96
N VAL A 146 -3.12 2.26 -19.66
CA VAL A 146 -4.07 1.32 -19.08
C VAL A 146 -3.31 0.07 -18.66
N TYR A 147 -3.56 -0.40 -17.44
CA TYR A 147 -2.89 -1.55 -16.84
C TYR A 147 -3.91 -2.64 -16.52
N PRO A 148 -3.72 -3.87 -17.04
CA PRO A 148 -4.56 -5.00 -16.66
C PRO A 148 -4.26 -5.45 -15.23
N VAL A 149 -5.30 -5.88 -14.53
CA VAL A 149 -5.27 -6.31 -13.13
C VAL A 149 -5.89 -7.70 -13.00
N TYR A 150 -5.30 -8.55 -12.17
CA TYR A 150 -5.89 -9.86 -11.86
C TYR A 150 -7.02 -9.77 -10.84
N GLY A 151 -6.87 -8.88 -9.86
CA GLY A 151 -7.86 -8.64 -8.81
C GLY A 151 -7.20 -8.13 -7.54
N PHE A 152 -7.87 -8.39 -6.42
CA PHE A 152 -7.49 -7.97 -5.09
C PHE A 152 -7.31 -9.20 -4.18
N ILE A 153 -6.27 -9.19 -3.36
CA ILE A 153 -6.00 -10.20 -2.34
C ILE A 153 -6.27 -9.58 -0.97
N TYR A 154 -7.08 -10.23 -0.15
CA TYR A 154 -7.38 -9.77 1.20
C TYR A 154 -6.50 -10.49 2.22
N GLY A 155 -5.83 -9.71 3.07
CA GLY A 155 -5.04 -10.21 4.20
C GLY A 155 -5.93 -10.58 5.40
N HIS A 156 -5.38 -11.40 6.29
CA HIS A 156 -6.07 -11.80 7.55
C HIS A 156 -5.84 -10.81 8.70
N THR A 157 -4.89 -9.89 8.52
CA THR A 157 -4.48 -8.89 9.51
C THR A 157 -4.94 -7.51 9.09
N HIS A 158 -5.11 -6.62 10.08
CA HIS A 158 -5.36 -5.21 9.80
C HIS A 158 -4.20 -4.58 9.04
N ALA A 159 -4.52 -3.71 8.09
CA ALA A 159 -3.51 -2.95 7.38
C ALA A 159 -2.82 -1.93 8.29
N ALA A 160 -1.63 -1.49 7.87
CA ALA A 160 -0.82 -0.55 8.63
C ALA A 160 -1.58 0.77 8.92
N PRO A 161 -1.42 1.38 10.11
CA PRO A 161 -2.10 2.63 10.46
C PRO A 161 -1.80 3.79 9.51
N GLU A 162 -0.60 3.80 8.91
CA GLU A 162 -0.14 4.81 7.96
C GLU A 162 -0.56 4.51 6.52
N LEU A 163 -1.42 3.52 6.29
CA LEU A 163 -1.86 3.18 4.94
C LEU A 163 -2.55 4.36 4.24
N THR A 164 -3.17 5.24 5.01
CA THR A 164 -3.91 6.41 4.51
C THR A 164 -3.53 7.65 5.31
N SER A 165 -3.59 8.81 4.68
CA SER A 165 -3.36 10.08 5.35
C SER A 165 -4.51 10.40 6.30
N ARG A 166 -4.31 11.39 7.18
CA ARG A 166 -5.38 11.87 8.07
C ARG A 166 -6.54 12.52 7.31
N ASN A 167 -6.23 13.13 6.15
CA ASN A 167 -7.16 13.87 5.31
C ASN A 167 -6.95 13.48 3.83
N PRO A 168 -7.37 12.27 3.41
CA PRO A 168 -7.23 11.84 2.02
C PRO A 168 -8.08 12.72 1.10
N ASP A 169 -7.52 13.10 -0.05
CA ASP A 169 -8.15 14.04 -0.99
C ASP A 169 -9.19 13.36 -1.90
N TYR A 170 -10.35 13.03 -1.35
CA TYR A 170 -11.44 12.38 -2.10
C TYR A 170 -11.91 13.20 -3.30
N VAL A 171 -11.87 14.54 -3.18
CA VAL A 171 -12.30 15.44 -4.25
C VAL A 171 -11.27 15.40 -5.38
N GLY A 172 -9.98 15.51 -5.05
CA GLY A 172 -8.88 15.33 -6.00
C GLY A 172 -8.97 14.01 -6.75
N ALA A 173 -9.20 12.89 -6.05
CA ALA A 173 -9.33 11.59 -6.69
C ALA A 173 -10.50 11.50 -7.69
N LEU A 174 -11.64 12.14 -7.39
CA LEU A 174 -12.77 12.21 -8.33
C LEU A 174 -12.46 13.12 -9.52
N ILE A 175 -11.77 14.23 -9.29
CA ILE A 175 -11.32 15.14 -10.36
C ILE A 175 -10.36 14.41 -11.29
N ASP A 176 -9.35 13.73 -10.76
CA ASP A 176 -8.39 12.93 -11.53
C ASP A 176 -9.08 11.88 -12.40
N ALA A 177 -10.09 11.20 -11.85
CA ALA A 177 -10.81 10.12 -12.52
C ALA A 177 -11.70 10.60 -13.66
N TYR A 178 -12.41 11.72 -13.47
CA TYR A 178 -13.51 12.11 -14.36
C TYR A 178 -13.27 13.39 -15.16
N VAL A 179 -12.21 14.15 -14.88
CA VAL A 179 -11.89 15.40 -15.59
C VAL A 179 -10.65 15.16 -16.46
N PRO A 180 -10.80 14.98 -17.80
CA PRO A 180 -9.71 14.58 -18.70
C PRO A 180 -8.59 15.63 -18.91
N VAL A 181 -8.56 16.71 -18.13
CA VAL A 181 -7.68 17.87 -18.33
C VAL A 181 -7.16 18.50 -17.04
N SER A 182 -7.47 17.95 -15.86
CA SER A 182 -7.05 18.51 -14.56
C SER A 182 -5.52 18.53 -14.34
N GLY A 183 -4.77 17.88 -15.23
CA GLY A 183 -3.32 17.95 -15.22
C GLY A 183 -2.69 19.08 -16.01
N LYS A 184 -3.36 19.75 -16.96
CA LYS A 184 -2.65 20.79 -17.74
C LYS A 184 -2.00 21.80 -16.78
N PRO A 185 -0.71 22.14 -16.95
CA PRO A 185 -0.08 23.14 -16.11
C PRO A 185 -0.93 24.41 -16.18
N ILE A 186 -1.37 24.89 -15.01
CA ILE A 186 -1.85 26.27 -14.92
C ILE A 186 -0.63 27.12 -15.25
N ALA A 187 -0.56 27.64 -16.47
CA ALA A 187 0.46 28.59 -16.87
C ALA A 187 0.46 29.73 -15.85
N ARG A 188 1.55 29.85 -15.09
CA ARG A 188 1.85 31.04 -14.31
C ARG A 188 2.49 32.07 -15.22
#